data_AF-A0A813L7S5-F1
#
_entry.id   AF-A0A813L7S5-F1
#
_cell.length_a   1.000
_cell.length_b   1.000
_cell.length_c   1.000
_cell.angle_alpha   90.00
_cell.angle_beta   90.00
_cell.angle_gamma   90.00
#
_symmetry.space_group_name_H-M   'P 1'
#
loop_
_entity.id
_entity.type
_entity.pdbx_description
1 polymer ?
#
loop_
_entity_poly.entity_id
_entity_poly.type
_entity_poly.pdbx_seq_one_letter_code
_entity_poly.pdbx_strand_id
1 'polypeptide(L)'
;KRVFVGSSRLTGKELLGGLSDHFRPGTYDLLRKNCNTFSDCALYLLCGRRLDSSFRSLDQLGQNVDDVAKGLVQKLTLGAYSQNEKADGFDLE
;
A
#
# COMPACT_ATOMS: atom_id res chain seq x y z
N LYS A 1 -14.76 -12.74 -2.69
CA LYS A 1 -15.95 -12.17 -3.36
C LYS A 1 -15.49 -10.98 -4.21
N ARG A 2 -15.92 -10.85 -5.46
CA ARG A 2 -15.58 -9.67 -6.28
C ARG A 2 -16.51 -8.51 -5.91
N VAL A 3 -15.98 -7.30 -5.86
CA VAL A 3 -16.72 -6.08 -5.54
C VAL A 3 -16.57 -5.13 -6.72
N PHE A 4 -17.69 -4.59 -7.22
CA PHE A 4 -17.65 -3.54 -8.22
C PHE A 4 -17.29 -2.22 -7.55
N VAL A 5 -16.25 -1.56 -8.05
CA VAL A 5 -15.66 -0.35 -7.44
C VAL A 5 -15.87 0.92 -8.27
N GLY A 6 -16.13 0.77 -9.58
CA GLY A 6 -16.35 1.89 -10.49
C GLY A 6 -15.95 1.57 -11.93
N SER A 7 -16.05 2.58 -12.78
CA SER A 7 -15.54 2.60 -14.15
C SER A 7 -14.69 3.86 -14.36
N SER A 8 -13.69 3.76 -15.23
CA SER A 8 -12.80 4.87 -15.56
C SER A 8 -12.69 5.05 -17.06
N ARG A 9 -12.39 6.28 -17.49
CA ARG A 9 -11.99 6.59 -18.86
C ARG A 9 -10.48 6.45 -19.06
N LEU A 10 -9.73 6.40 -17.96
CA LEU A 10 -8.29 6.22 -18.00
C LEU A 10 -7.96 4.77 -18.38
N THR A 11 -6.93 4.64 -19.21
CA THR A 11 -6.37 3.38 -19.65
C THR A 11 -5.38 2.82 -18.63
N GLY A 12 -5.05 1.54 -18.77
CA GLY A 12 -4.00 0.92 -17.97
C GLY A 12 -2.62 1.58 -18.16
N LYS A 13 -2.35 2.17 -19.32
CA LYS A 13 -1.09 2.88 -19.58
C LYS A 13 -1.02 4.20 -18.80
N GLU A 14 -2.13 4.93 -18.72
CA GLU A 14 -2.22 6.17 -17.92
C GLU A 14 -2.12 5.87 -16.43
N LEU A 15 -2.76 4.80 -15.96
CA LEU A 15 -2.59 4.31 -14.59
C LEU A 15 -1.12 4.01 -14.28
N LEU A 16 -0.47 3.24 -15.16
CA LEU A 16 0.92 2.89 -15.01
C LEU A 16 1.80 4.14 -15.01
N GLY A 17 1.56 5.08 -15.94
CA GLY A 17 2.28 6.36 -15.99
C GLY A 17 2.12 7.19 -14.72
N GLY A 18 0.92 7.24 -14.14
CA GLY A 18 0.64 8.00 -12.92
C GLY A 18 1.24 7.38 -11.65
N LEU A 19 1.40 6.04 -11.61
CA LEU A 19 1.84 5.34 -10.39
C LEU A 19 3.28 4.80 -10.44
N SER A 20 3.90 4.68 -11.61
CA SER A 20 5.22 4.02 -11.75
C SER A 20 6.32 4.66 -10.93
N ASP A 21 6.34 5.99 -10.85
CA ASP A 21 7.35 6.71 -10.07
C ASP A 21 7.21 6.45 -8.57
N HIS A 22 5.98 6.27 -8.11
CA HIS A 22 5.69 5.95 -6.73
C HIS A 22 5.89 4.47 -6.43
N PHE A 23 5.58 3.54 -7.34
CA PHE A 23 5.65 2.09 -7.11
C PHE A 23 6.75 1.41 -7.94
N ARG A 24 8.00 1.81 -7.69
CA ARG A 24 9.17 1.27 -8.40
C ARG A 24 9.47 -0.18 -8.01
N PRO A 25 10.03 -0.99 -8.93
CA PRO A 25 10.52 -2.32 -8.60
C PRO A 25 11.47 -2.31 -7.40
N GLY A 26 11.31 -3.26 -6.49
CA GLY A 26 12.14 -3.37 -5.28
C GLY A 26 11.78 -2.39 -4.16
N THR A 27 10.68 -1.64 -4.27
CA THR A 27 10.18 -0.76 -3.19
C THR A 27 8.96 -1.34 -2.45
N TYR A 28 8.60 -2.60 -2.72
CA TYR A 28 7.50 -3.27 -2.02
C TYR A 28 7.85 -3.45 -0.55
N ASP A 29 6.94 -3.05 0.34
CA ASP A 29 7.00 -3.26 1.77
C ASP A 29 5.66 -3.80 2.26
N LEU A 30 5.68 -4.88 3.05
CA LEU A 30 4.46 -5.58 3.46
C LEU A 30 3.51 -4.68 4.26
N LEU A 31 4.05 -3.78 5.09
CA LEU A 31 3.25 -2.93 5.95
C LEU A 31 3.02 -1.57 5.31
N ARG A 32 4.02 -0.96 4.69
CA ARG A 32 4.01 0.44 4.22
C ARG A 32 3.62 0.64 2.78
N LYS A 33 3.96 -0.31 1.90
CA LYS A 33 3.86 -0.12 0.45
C LYS A 33 3.64 -1.43 -0.28
N ASN A 34 2.43 -1.91 -0.15
CA ASN A 34 1.99 -3.22 -0.61
C ASN A 34 0.88 -3.12 -1.69
N CYS A 35 0.27 -4.26 -2.00
CA CYS A 35 -0.85 -4.35 -2.94
C CYS A 35 -2.08 -3.52 -2.53
N ASN A 36 -2.39 -3.38 -1.23
CA ASN A 36 -3.52 -2.59 -0.75
C ASN A 36 -3.25 -1.10 -0.96
N THR A 37 -2.05 -0.62 -0.63
CA THR A 37 -1.66 0.79 -0.86
C THR A 37 -1.66 1.12 -2.36
N PHE A 38 -1.14 0.24 -3.21
CA PHE A 38 -1.23 0.38 -4.66
C PHE A 38 -2.69 0.43 -5.14
N SER A 39 -3.54 -0.47 -4.62
CA SER A 39 -4.95 -0.53 -4.98
C SER A 39 -5.71 0.72 -4.55
N ASP A 40 -5.40 1.28 -3.37
CA ASP A 40 -5.98 2.54 -2.90
C ASP A 40 -5.62 3.71 -3.82
N CYS A 41 -4.35 3.88 -4.18
CA CYS A 41 -3.91 4.90 -5.14
C CYS A 41 -4.54 4.70 -6.52
N ALA A 42 -4.61 3.46 -7.00
CA ALA A 42 -5.20 3.13 -8.29
C ALA A 42 -6.70 3.42 -8.33
N LEU A 43 -7.44 3.07 -7.27
CA LEU A 43 -8.87 3.38 -7.15
C LEU A 43 -9.11 4.89 -7.09
N TYR A 44 -8.23 5.63 -6.41
CA TYR A 44 -8.36 7.06 -6.32
C TYR A 44 -8.13 7.72 -7.68
N LEU A 45 -7.05 7.34 -8.37
CA LEU A 45 -6.73 7.87 -9.69
C LEU A 45 -7.80 7.53 -10.74
N LEU A 46 -8.27 6.27 -10.77
CA LEU A 46 -9.20 5.79 -11.79
C LEU A 46 -10.64 6.24 -11.54
N CYS A 47 -11.09 6.19 -10.29
CA CYS A 47 -12.50 6.27 -9.92
C CYS A 47 -12.81 7.38 -8.90
N GLY A 48 -11.80 8.09 -8.39
CA GLY A 48 -11.97 9.10 -7.34
C GLY A 48 -12.41 8.50 -5.99
N ARG A 49 -12.12 7.21 -5.74
CA ARG A 49 -12.55 6.49 -4.53
C ARG A 49 -11.36 5.90 -3.79
N ARG A 50 -11.43 5.86 -2.46
CA ARG A 50 -10.46 5.16 -1.62
C ARG A 50 -10.84 3.69 -1.46
N LEU A 51 -9.84 2.85 -1.20
CA LEU A 51 -10.03 1.47 -0.79
C LEU A 51 -10.73 1.45 0.58
N ASP A 52 -11.64 0.50 0.76
CA ASP A 52 -12.35 0.33 2.03
C ASP A 52 -11.35 0.16 3.19
N SER A 53 -11.59 0.86 4.29
CA SER A 53 -10.66 0.92 5.42
C SER A 53 -10.36 -0.45 6.00
N SER A 54 -11.28 -1.42 5.92
CA SER A 54 -11.04 -2.80 6.37
C SER A 54 -9.84 -3.47 5.69
N PHE A 55 -9.51 -3.08 4.45
CA PHE A 55 -8.33 -3.57 3.74
C PHE A 55 -7.06 -2.76 4.06
N ARG A 56 -7.18 -1.58 4.67
CA ARG A 56 -6.03 -0.72 5.07
C ARG A 56 -5.68 -0.84 6.55
N SER A 57 -6.65 -1.22 7.39
CA SER A 57 -6.51 -1.23 8.86
C SER A 57 -5.46 -2.22 9.36
N LEU A 58 -5.26 -3.35 8.68
CA LEU A 58 -4.21 -4.32 9.05
C LEU A 58 -2.81 -3.76 8.79
N ASP A 59 -2.64 -3.03 7.69
CA ASP A 59 -1.39 -2.38 7.32
C ASP A 59 -1.08 -1.24 8.30
N GLN A 60 -2.08 -0.38 8.59
CA GLN A 60 -1.93 0.71 9.56
C GLN A 60 -1.69 0.23 10.99
N LEU A 61 -2.36 -0.84 11.43
CA LEU A 61 -2.12 -1.40 12.76
C LEU A 61 -0.72 -2.02 12.84
N GLY A 62 -0.29 -2.74 11.81
CA GLY A 62 1.06 -3.30 11.73
C GLY A 62 2.13 -2.22 11.75
N GLN A 63 1.99 -1.18 10.92
CA GLN A 63 2.89 -0.01 10.92
C GLN A 63 2.94 0.66 12.29
N ASN A 64 1.79 1.04 12.86
CA ASN A 64 1.72 1.72 14.14
C ASN A 64 2.35 0.89 15.27
N VAL A 65 2.12 -0.43 15.27
CA VAL A 65 2.73 -1.33 16.25
C VAL A 65 4.24 -1.44 16.04
N ASP A 66 4.71 -1.52 14.80
CA ASP A 66 6.14 -1.60 14.50
C ASP A 66 6.88 -0.29 14.83
N ASP A 67 6.25 0.86 14.56
CA ASP A 67 6.80 2.19 14.84
C ASP A 67 6.80 2.50 16.34
N VAL A 68 5.72 2.17 17.06
CA VAL A 68 5.61 2.40 18.52
C VAL A 68 6.52 1.44 19.30
N ALA A 69 6.59 0.17 18.88
CA ALA A 69 7.33 -0.86 19.60
C ALA A 69 8.68 -1.22 18.96
N LYS A 70 9.17 -0.41 18.00
CA LYS A 70 10.45 -0.54 17.27
C LYS A 70 10.81 -1.98 16.90
N GLY A 71 10.18 -2.50 15.85
CA GLY A 71 10.49 -3.84 15.33
C GLY A 71 9.73 -4.97 16.03
N LEU A 72 8.62 -4.67 16.72
CA LEU A 72 7.80 -5.71 17.36
C LEU A 72 7.14 -6.61 16.31
N VAL A 73 6.74 -6.08 15.16
CA VAL A 73 6.16 -6.93 14.10
C VAL A 73 7.25 -7.83 13.51
N GLN A 74 8.47 -7.32 13.34
CA GLN A 74 9.62 -8.13 12.97
C GLN A 74 9.90 -9.24 14.00
N LYS A 75 9.79 -8.96 15.30
CA LYS A 75 9.98 -9.96 16.36
C LYS A 75 8.83 -10.99 16.45
N LEU A 76 7.58 -10.54 16.34
CA LEU A 76 6.39 -11.40 16.37
C LEU A 76 6.29 -12.31 15.16
N THR A 77 6.78 -11.85 14.01
CA THR A 77 6.90 -12.66 12.80
C THR A 77 8.14 -13.55 12.80
N LEU A 78 8.92 -13.59 13.89
CA LEU A 78 10.19 -14.33 14.00
C LEU A 78 11.17 -13.98 12.86
N GLY A 79 11.17 -12.71 12.42
CA GLY A 79 11.98 -12.22 11.31
C GLY A 79 11.40 -12.47 9.92
N ALA A 80 10.20 -13.04 9.79
CA ALA A 80 9.57 -13.25 8.48
C ALA A 80 9.15 -11.92 7.81
N TYR A 81 8.97 -10.85 8.60
CA TYR A 81 8.91 -9.48 8.09
C TYR A 81 10.25 -8.77 8.24
N SER A 82 10.74 -8.19 7.15
CA SER A 82 11.82 -7.21 7.14
C SER A 82 11.31 -5.96 6.42
N GLN A 83 11.41 -4.82 7.09
CA GLN A 83 11.12 -3.52 6.49
C GLN A 83 12.01 -3.32 5.26
N ASN A 84 11.43 -2.76 4.20
CA ASN A 84 12.16 -2.32 3.03
C ASN A 84 12.43 -0.82 3.13
N GLU A 85 13.69 -0.45 3.43
CA GLU A 85 14.12 0.95 3.54
C GLU A 85 13.83 1.79 2.28
N LYS A 86 13.69 1.16 1.10
CA LYS A 86 13.34 1.86 -0.14
C LYS A 86 11.85 2.25 -0.22
N ALA A 87 11.04 1.78 0.72
CA ALA A 87 9.67 2.22 0.91
C ALA A 87 9.57 3.37 1.94
N ASP A 88 10.66 3.72 2.61
CA ASP A 88 10.64 4.80 3.60
C ASP A 88 10.33 6.15 2.94
N GLY A 89 9.49 6.94 3.60
CA GLY A 89 8.99 8.22 3.08
C GLY A 89 7.85 8.11 2.06
N PHE A 90 7.35 6.90 1.77
CA PHE A 90 6.06 6.76 1.09
C PHE A 90 4.93 7.12 2.07
N ASP A 91 4.15 8.12 1.71
CA ASP A 91 2.92 8.49 2.41
C ASP A 91 1.76 8.57 1.41
N LEU A 92 0.56 8.24 1.87
CA LEU A 92 -0.69 8.31 1.11
C LEU A 92 -1.32 9.71 1.14
N GLU A 93 -0.78 10.64 1.94
CA GLU A 93 -1.24 12.02 2.13
C GLU A 93 -0.17 13.07 1.78
#